data_AF-A0A963NPQ4-F1
#
_entry.id   AF-A0A963NPQ4-F1
#
_cell.length_a   1.000
_cell.length_b   1.000
_cell.length_c   1.000
_cell.angle_alpha   90.00
_cell.angle_beta   90.00
_cell.angle_gamma   90.00
#
_symmetry.space_group_name_H-M   'P 1'
#
loop_
_entity.id
_entity.type
_entity.pdbx_description
1 polymer ?
#
loop_
_entity_poly.entity_id
_entity_poly.type
_entity_poly.pdbx_seq_one_letter_code
_entity_poly.pdbx_strand_id
1 'polypeptide(L)'
;MDRAARWILTLLIGTVAVAQAIQVFTRYVLQTPLMGLEEATLYPSLWLYMLGAANASRENTQIRANVLELFIRTPRGHARLAVLAESVSLVVTAWLTWWAWDFTRYSWRTERESA
;
A
#
# COMPACT_ATOMS: atom_id res chain seq x y z
N MET A 1 3.16 -6.57 16.67
CA MET A 1 2.27 -7.20 15.67
C MET A 1 1.57 -8.40 16.29
N ASP A 2 0.24 -8.42 16.22
CA ASP A 2 -0.54 -9.62 16.50
C ASP A 2 -0.01 -10.77 15.65
N ARG A 3 0.18 -11.94 16.27
CA ARG A 3 0.81 -13.11 15.61
C ARG A 3 0.10 -13.44 14.29
N ALA A 4 -1.22 -13.25 14.24
CA ALA A 4 -2.04 -13.39 13.05
C ALA A 4 -1.65 -12.45 11.90
N ALA A 5 -1.50 -11.14 12.14
CA ALA A 5 -1.16 -10.16 11.10
C ALA A 5 0.19 -10.47 10.44
N ARG A 6 1.15 -10.95 11.24
CA ARG A 6 2.47 -11.34 10.74
C ARG A 6 2.38 -12.56 9.81
N TRP A 7 1.66 -13.59 10.21
CA TRP A 7 1.43 -14.78 9.37
C TRP A 7 0.69 -14.44 8.07
N ILE A 8 -0.33 -13.59 8.13
CA ILE A 8 -1.09 -13.15 6.96
C ILE A 8 -0.18 -12.40 5.97
N LEU A 9 0.60 -11.42 6.45
CA LEU A 9 1.54 -10.68 5.61
C LEU A 9 2.58 -11.59 4.97
N THR A 10 3.18 -12.51 5.73
CA THR A 10 4.15 -13.46 5.19
C THR A 10 3.53 -14.35 4.11
N LEU A 11 2.31 -14.84 4.31
CA LEU A 11 1.60 -15.64 3.30
C LEU A 11 1.28 -14.84 2.04
N LEU A 12 0.84 -13.59 2.18
CA LEU A 12 0.54 -12.72 1.04
C LEU A 12 1.81 -12.41 0.23
N ILE A 13 2.91 -12.04 0.89
CA ILE A 13 4.20 -11.80 0.23
C ILE A 13 4.66 -13.06 -0.51
N GLY A 14 4.62 -14.22 0.16
CA GLY A 14 5.00 -15.50 -0.45
C GLY A 14 4.15 -15.83 -1.67
N THR A 15 2.84 -15.66 -1.58
CA THR A 15 1.90 -15.92 -2.68
C THR A 15 2.18 -15.02 -3.88
N VAL A 16 2.31 -13.71 -3.65
CA VAL A 16 2.62 -12.74 -4.73
C VAL A 16 3.98 -13.03 -5.35
N ALA A 17 5.00 -13.32 -4.54
CA ALA A 17 6.35 -13.64 -5.02
C ALA A 17 6.37 -14.90 -5.89
N VAL A 18 5.68 -15.97 -5.46
CA VAL A 18 5.58 -17.22 -6.25
C VAL A 18 4.80 -16.98 -7.54
N ALA A 19 3.67 -16.27 -7.48
CA ALA A 19 2.88 -15.95 -8.66
C ALA A 19 3.71 -15.14 -9.69
N GLN A 20 4.46 -14.13 -9.24
CA GLN A 20 5.35 -13.35 -10.09
C GLN A 20 6.51 -14.19 -10.64
N ALA A 21 7.10 -15.09 -9.83
CA ALA A 21 8.13 -16.00 -10.30
C ALA A 21 7.63 -16.94 -11.41
N ILE A 22 6.41 -17.49 -11.26
CA ILE A 22 5.74 -18.28 -12.29
C ILE A 22 5.50 -17.42 -13.54
N GLN A 23 4.99 -16.20 -13.38
CA GLN A 23 4.72 -15.29 -14.50
C GLN A 23 5.98 -14.99 -15.31
N VAL A 24 7.10 -14.70 -14.64
CA VAL A 24 8.41 -14.48 -15.27
C VAL A 24 8.90 -15.77 -15.93
N PHE A 25 8.88 -16.90 -15.24
CA PHE A 25 9.35 -18.18 -15.79
C PHE A 25 8.58 -18.55 -17.06
N THR A 26 7.25 -18.53 -17.00
CA THR A 26 6.41 -18.94 -18.13
C THR A 26 6.51 -17.98 -19.31
N ARG A 27 6.68 -16.68 -19.05
CA ARG A 27 6.87 -15.68 -20.10
C ARG A 27 8.22 -15.83 -20.80
N TYR A 28 9.31 -16.06 -20.07
CA TYR A 28 10.66 -16.02 -20.65
C TYR A 28 11.20 -17.40 -21.05
N VAL A 29 10.84 -18.47 -20.33
CA VAL A 29 11.32 -19.83 -20.59
C VAL A 29 10.37 -20.59 -21.50
N LEU A 30 9.08 -20.61 -21.16
CA LEU A 30 8.05 -21.33 -21.92
C LEU A 30 7.48 -20.49 -23.09
N GLN A 31 7.87 -19.21 -23.20
CA GLN A 31 7.39 -18.23 -24.19
C GLN A 31 5.86 -18.16 -24.34
N THR A 32 5.13 -18.59 -23.32
CA THR A 32 3.66 -18.65 -23.32
C THR A 32 3.16 -17.85 -22.13
N PRO A 33 2.66 -16.62 -22.31
CA PRO A 33 2.17 -15.84 -21.18
C PRO A 33 0.90 -16.48 -20.60
N LEU A 34 0.88 -16.71 -19.28
CA LEU A 34 -0.32 -17.16 -18.56
C LEU A 34 -1.31 -16.00 -18.42
N MET A 35 -2.21 -15.91 -19.39
CA MET A 35 -3.34 -14.97 -19.38
C MET A 35 -4.23 -15.25 -18.15
N GLY A 36 -4.57 -14.21 -17.39
CA GLY A 36 -5.37 -14.30 -16.16
C GLY A 36 -4.56 -14.43 -14.86
N LEU A 37 -3.28 -14.85 -14.90
CA LEU A 37 -2.43 -14.89 -13.70
C LEU A 37 -2.12 -13.47 -13.19
N GLU A 38 -2.00 -12.51 -14.10
CA GLU A 38 -1.78 -11.10 -13.79
C GLU A 38 -2.97 -10.53 -13.01
N GLU A 39 -4.18 -10.79 -13.48
CA GLU A 39 -5.44 -10.40 -12.82
C GLU A 39 -5.58 -11.08 -11.45
N ALA A 40 -5.29 -12.38 -11.37
CA ALA A 40 -5.32 -13.13 -10.11
C ALA A 40 -4.32 -12.59 -9.08
N THR A 41 -3.17 -12.07 -9.52
CA THR A 41 -2.14 -11.52 -8.63
C THR A 41 -2.49 -10.12 -8.11
N LEU A 42 -3.38 -9.38 -8.80
CA LEU A 42 -3.83 -8.06 -8.34
C LEU A 42 -4.54 -8.13 -6.99
N TYR A 43 -5.41 -9.12 -6.78
CA TYR A 43 -6.17 -9.25 -5.54
C TYR A 43 -5.30 -9.43 -4.28
N PRO A 44 -4.38 -10.42 -4.19
CA PRO A 44 -3.50 -10.56 -3.03
C PRO A 44 -2.52 -9.38 -2.90
N SER A 45 -2.10 -8.77 -4.01
CA SER A 45 -1.24 -7.58 -3.99
C SER A 45 -1.95 -6.37 -3.38
N LEU A 46 -3.24 -6.19 -3.69
CA LEU A 46 -4.06 -5.13 -3.10
C LEU A 46 -4.12 -5.26 -1.57
N TRP A 47 -4.42 -6.47 -1.07
CA TRP A 47 -4.46 -6.74 0.36
C TRP A 47 -3.09 -6.60 1.03
N LEU A 48 -2.04 -7.03 0.33
CA LEU A 48 -0.66 -6.86 0.79
C LEU A 48 -0.32 -5.37 0.94
N TYR A 49 -0.69 -4.52 -0.01
CA TYR A 49 -0.44 -3.09 0.09
C TYR A 49 -1.20 -2.46 1.25
N MET A 50 -2.48 -2.79 1.43
CA MET A 50 -3.29 -2.24 2.54
C MET A 50 -2.74 -2.66 3.91
N LEU A 51 -2.50 -3.96 4.12
CA LEU A 51 -1.99 -4.47 5.39
C LEU A 51 -0.53 -4.07 5.64
N GLY A 52 0.29 -4.03 4.58
CA GLY A 52 1.68 -3.60 4.65
C GLY A 52 1.80 -2.12 5.00
N ALA A 53 0.99 -1.25 4.39
CA ALA A 53 0.92 0.17 4.72
C ALA A 53 0.46 0.40 6.16
N ALA A 54 -0.55 -0.35 6.61
CA ALA A 54 -0.99 -0.30 8.00
C ALA A 54 0.14 -0.71 8.97
N ASN A 55 0.91 -1.76 8.65
CA ASN A 55 2.04 -2.16 9.47
C ASN A 55 3.16 -1.12 9.49
N ALA A 56 3.52 -0.55 8.34
CA ALA A 56 4.54 0.48 8.23
C ALA A 56 4.15 1.77 8.99
N SER A 57 2.86 2.11 9.00
CA SER A 57 2.33 3.22 9.79
C SER A 57 2.45 2.95 11.29
N ARG A 58 2.15 1.72 11.75
CA ARG A 58 2.28 1.33 13.17
C ARG A 58 3.73 1.38 13.66
N GLU A 59 4.68 0.98 12.82
CA GLU A 59 6.09 0.95 13.18
C GLU A 59 6.81 2.29 12.86
N ASN A 60 6.11 3.26 12.25
CA ASN A 60 6.69 4.50 11.73
C ASN A 60 7.91 4.28 10.81
N THR A 61 7.94 3.14 10.11
CA THR A 61 9.03 2.71 9.21
C THR A 61 8.83 3.20 7.77
N GLN A 62 7.94 4.16 7.57
CA GLN A 62 7.75 4.85 6.29
C GLN A 62 9.10 5.41 5.81
N ILE A 63 9.37 5.27 4.52
CA ILE A 63 10.61 5.78 3.92
C ILE A 63 10.59 7.31 4.04
N ARG A 64 11.41 7.87 4.95
CA ARG A 64 11.57 9.30 5.12
C ARG A 64 12.71 9.80 4.24
N ALA A 65 12.37 10.62 3.25
CA ALA A 65 13.35 11.29 2.42
C ALA A 65 13.84 12.57 3.12
N ASN A 66 14.86 12.45 3.97
CA ASN A 66 15.40 13.58 4.75
C ASN A 66 16.27 14.54 3.92
N VAL A 67 16.02 14.66 2.60
CA VAL A 67 16.81 15.50 1.69
C VAL A 67 16.72 16.98 2.10
N LEU A 68 15.53 17.47 2.45
CA LEU A 68 15.35 18.85 2.91
C LEU A 68 15.99 19.11 4.29
N GLU A 69 16.10 18.09 5.15
CA GLU A 69 16.79 18.21 6.43
C GLU A 69 18.29 18.43 6.25
N LEU A 70 18.89 17.89 5.17
CA LEU A 70 20.31 18.10 4.87
C LEU A 70 20.66 19.56 4.58
N PHE A 71 19.72 20.35 4.06
CA PHE A 71 19.94 21.76 3.72
C PHE A 71 19.71 22.71 4.89
N ILE A 72 19.02 22.27 5.94
CA ILE A 72 18.67 23.10 7.09
C ILE A 72 19.63 22.80 8.24
N ARG A 73 20.30 23.83 8.75
CA ARG A 73 21.26 23.70 9.86
C ARG A 73 20.69 24.09 11.23
N THR A 74 19.48 24.64 11.28
CA THR A 74 18.91 25.21 12.51
C THR A 74 17.85 24.29 13.14
N PRO A 75 17.84 24.12 14.47
CA PRO A 75 16.88 23.22 15.14
C PRO A 75 15.43 23.68 14.98
N ARG A 76 15.19 25.01 14.92
CA ARG A 76 13.86 25.57 14.65
C ARG A 76 13.39 25.33 13.21
N GLY A 77 14.33 25.27 12.25
CA GLY A 77 14.03 24.99 10.86
C GLY A 77 13.53 23.55 10.67
N HIS A 78 14.19 22.57 11.30
CA HIS A 78 13.73 21.17 11.29
C HIS A 78 12.34 21.03 11.91
N ALA A 79 12.08 21.67 13.06
CA ALA A 79 10.77 21.61 13.71
C ALA A 79 9.65 22.18 12.82
N ARG A 80 9.87 23.32 12.15
CA ARG A 80 8.89 23.89 11.22
C ARG A 80 8.63 22.99 10.01
N LEU A 81 9.67 22.35 9.50
CA LEU A 81 9.58 21.46 8.34
C LEU A 81 8.83 20.17 8.69
N ALA A 82 9.08 19.61 9.87
CA ALA A 82 8.33 18.48 10.40
C ALA A 82 6.84 18.84 10.57
N VAL A 83 6.51 19.99 11.18
CA VAL A 83 5.13 20.43 11.32
C VAL A 83 4.45 20.62 9.96
N LEU A 84 5.15 21.19 8.98
CA LEU A 84 4.63 21.34 7.62
C LEU A 84 4.37 19.98 6.97
N ALA A 85 5.32 19.04 7.07
CA ALA A 85 5.20 17.69 6.51
C ALA A 85 4.02 16.92 7.14
N GLU A 86 3.89 16.96 8.46
CA GLU A 86 2.77 16.34 9.18
C GLU A 86 1.43 16.98 8.81
N SER A 87 1.40 18.31 8.64
CA SER A 87 0.20 19.02 8.18
C SER A 87 -0.24 18.57 6.79
N VAL A 88 0.71 18.44 5.86
CA VAL A 88 0.44 17.94 4.50
C VAL A 88 -0.01 16.48 4.54
N SER A 89 0.65 15.63 5.35
CA SER A 89 0.26 14.23 5.56
C SER A 89 -1.18 14.10 6.07
N LEU A 90 -1.59 14.96 7.00
CA LEU A 90 -2.95 14.99 7.55
C LEU A 90 -3.98 15.40 6.49
N VAL A 91 -3.68 16.41 5.67
CA VAL A 91 -4.56 16.83 4.56
C VAL A 91 -4.75 15.70 3.54
N VAL A 92 -3.65 15.05 3.12
CA VAL A 92 -3.71 13.93 2.17
C VAL A 92 -4.50 12.76 2.77
N THR A 93 -4.27 12.44 4.03
CA THR A 93 -5.00 11.37 4.72
C THR A 93 -6.51 11.66 4.79
N ALA A 94 -6.90 12.90 5.12
CA ALA A 94 -8.30 13.32 5.14
C ALA A 94 -8.95 13.23 3.75
N TRP A 95 -8.24 13.67 2.70
CA TRP A 95 -8.69 13.53 1.31
C TRP A 95 -8.94 12.07 0.95
N LEU A 96 -7.94 11.21 1.15
CA LEU A 96 -8.04 9.79 0.79
C LEU A 96 -9.14 9.08 1.58
N THR A 97 -9.33 9.46 2.84
CA THR A 97 -10.43 8.94 3.68
C THR A 97 -11.80 9.34 3.12
N TRP A 98 -11.94 10.57 2.61
CA TRP A 98 -13.17 11.00 1.96
C TRP A 98 -13.47 10.19 0.69
N TRP A 99 -12.47 9.95 -0.17
CA TRP A 99 -12.62 9.09 -1.35
C TRP A 99 -12.96 7.64 -0.98
N ALA A 100 -12.30 7.08 0.03
CA ALA A 100 -12.59 5.73 0.51
C ALA A 100 -14.04 5.61 1.01
N TRP A 101 -14.54 6.64 1.69
CA TRP A 101 -15.93 6.70 2.14
C TRP A 101 -16.91 6.77 0.96
N ASP A 102 -16.64 7.62 -0.04
CA ASP A 102 -17.49 7.73 -1.22
C ASP A 102 -17.55 6.40 -2.00
N PHE A 103 -16.41 5.76 -2.22
CA PHE A 103 -16.33 4.44 -2.85
C PHE A 103 -17.10 3.37 -2.06
N THR A 104 -16.97 3.38 -0.73
CA THR A 104 -17.70 2.44 0.14
C THR A 104 -19.21 2.66 0.03
N ARG A 105 -19.66 3.91 0.03
CA ARG A 105 -21.08 4.28 -0.11
C ARG A 105 -21.63 3.95 -1.50
N TYR A 106 -20.83 4.14 -2.55
CA TYR A 106 -21.17 3.73 -3.91
C TYR A 106 -21.35 2.21 -4.00
N SER A 107 -20.35 1.45 -3.55
CA SER A 107 -20.35 -0.02 -3.60
C SER A 107 -21.55 -0.62 -2.86
N TRP A 108 -21.89 -0.09 -1.68
CA TRP A 108 -23.05 -0.53 -0.91
C TRP A 108 -24.40 -0.22 -1.61
N ARG A 109 -24.45 0.84 -2.42
CA ARG A 109 -25.66 1.21 -3.16
C ARG A 109 -25.81 0.33 -4.41
N THR A 110 -24.73 0.05 -5.13
CA THR A 110 -24.76 -0.73 -6.38
C THR A 110 -25.23 -2.18 -6.17
N GLU A 111 -24.92 -2.81 -5.03
CA GLU A 111 -25.45 -4.14 -4.70
C GLU A 111 -26.99 -4.18 -4.63
N ARG A 112 -27.65 -3.05 -4.36
CA ARG A 112 -29.11 -2.98 -4.25
C ARG A 112 -29.84 -2.74 -5.56
N GLU A 113 -29.14 -2.29 -6.60
CA GLU A 113 -29.74 -1.98 -7.92
C GLU A 113 -29.57 -3.15 -8.91
N SER A 114 -28.76 -4.16 -8.56
CA SER A 114 -28.43 -5.31 -9.41
C SER A 114 -29.12 -6.63 -8.97
N ALA A 115 -30.00 -6.56 -7.95
CA ALA A 115 -30.71 -7.70 -7.37
C ALA A 115 -32.20 -7.67 -7.73
#